data_AF-A0A2R5LKJ5-F1
#
_entry.id   AF-A0A2R5LKJ5-F1
#
_cell.length_a   1.000
_cell.length_b   1.000
_cell.length_c   1.000
_cell.angle_alpha   90.00
_cell.angle_beta   90.00
_cell.angle_gamma   90.00
#
_symmetry.space_group_name_H-M   'P 1'
#
loop_
_entity.id
_entity.type
_entity.pdbx_description
1 polymer ?
#
loop_
_entity_poly.entity_id
_entity_poly.type
_entity_poly.pdbx_seq_one_letter_code
_entity_poly.pdbx_strand_id
1 'polypeptide(L)'
;MDVFLMVRRKKTTVFLDAKETTSVKELKKMIAGITKIAPENQTLFKDEQCMDDNKNLTDYGLNSGTAKAQAPATVGLAFRDPESGKFEPLDITPLSSPPELPDVMKPPESQPHEQSVA
;
A
#
# COMPACT_ATOMS: atom_id res chain seq x y z
N MET A 1 -9.38 15.82 -4.81
CA MET A 1 -10.07 14.96 -3.83
C MET A 1 -9.06 14.32 -2.89
N ASP A 2 -9.47 13.84 -1.72
CA ASP A 2 -8.57 13.15 -0.78
C ASP A 2 -8.33 11.69 -1.21
N VAL A 3 -7.12 11.20 -0.95
CA VAL A 3 -6.69 9.82 -1.17
C VAL A 3 -6.10 9.27 0.12
N PHE A 4 -6.40 8.01 0.40
CA PHE A 4 -5.94 7.33 1.61
C PHE A 4 -4.85 6.33 1.25
N LEU A 5 -3.71 6.46 1.91
CA LEU A 5 -2.48 5.75 1.56
C LEU A 5 -2.01 4.87 2.71
N MET A 6 -1.46 3.72 2.34
CA MET A 6 -0.74 2.81 3.20
C MET A 6 0.73 2.82 2.76
N VAL A 7 1.56 3.63 3.42
CA VAL A 7 2.99 3.70 3.14
C VAL A 7 3.70 2.57 3.87
N ARG A 8 4.32 1.64 3.14
CA ARG A 8 4.86 0.39 3.69
C ARG A 8 6.35 0.25 3.43
N ARG A 9 7.07 -0.20 4.47
CA ARG A 9 8.49 -0.54 4.44
C ARG A 9 8.78 -1.62 5.47
N LYS A 10 9.35 -2.75 5.07
CA LYS A 10 9.63 -3.89 5.95
C LYS A 10 8.36 -4.24 6.74
N LYS A 11 8.41 -4.18 8.07
CA LYS A 11 7.26 -4.38 8.97
C LYS A 11 6.54 -3.08 9.37
N THR A 12 6.99 -1.92 8.89
CA THR A 12 6.38 -0.61 9.17
C THR A 12 5.28 -0.33 8.16
N THR A 13 4.15 0.16 8.66
CA THR A 13 3.03 0.65 7.84
C THR A 13 2.51 1.95 8.45
N VAL A 14 2.48 3.00 7.64
CA VAL A 14 1.98 4.32 8.02
C VAL A 14 0.72 4.61 7.21
N PHE A 15 -0.38 4.88 7.90
CA PHE A 15 -1.61 5.35 7.28
C PHE A 15 -1.62 6.87 7.29
N LEU A 16 -1.85 7.47 6.12
CA LEU A 16 -2.00 8.90 5.97
C LEU A 16 -2.92 9.21 4.81
N ASP A 17 -3.50 10.40 4.81
CA ASP A 17 -4.24 10.96 3.69
C ASP A 17 -3.47 12.11 3.03
N ALA A 18 -3.75 12.33 1.76
CA ALA A 18 -3.22 13.44 0.98
C ALA A 18 -4.24 13.85 -0.08
N LYS A 19 -4.00 14.98 -0.78
CA LYS A 19 -4.78 15.31 -1.97
C LYS A 19 -4.25 14.49 -3.15
N GLU A 20 -5.10 14.08 -4.08
CA GLU A 20 -4.66 13.37 -5.30
C GLU A 20 -3.71 14.23 -6.18
N THR A 21 -3.72 15.55 -6.00
CA THR A 21 -2.83 16.54 -6.62
C THR A 21 -1.55 16.78 -5.82
N THR A 22 -1.39 16.17 -4.65
CA THR A 22 -0.15 16.27 -3.86
C THR A 22 1.00 15.69 -4.66
N SER A 23 2.14 16.37 -4.64
CA SER A 23 3.35 15.88 -5.31
C SER A 23 4.02 14.76 -4.50
N VAL A 24 4.76 13.89 -5.17
CA VAL A 24 5.58 12.86 -4.51
C VAL A 24 6.56 13.49 -3.52
N LYS A 25 7.13 14.66 -3.85
CA LYS A 25 8.00 15.42 -2.95
C LYS A 25 7.30 15.84 -1.65
N GLU A 26 6.05 16.30 -1.74
CA GLU A 26 5.27 16.66 -0.56
C GLU A 26 4.90 15.43 0.27
N LEU A 27 4.55 14.32 -0.37
CA LEU A 27 4.32 13.05 0.32
C LEU A 27 5.57 12.59 1.11
N LYS A 28 6.78 12.71 0.53
CA LYS A 28 8.03 12.43 1.24
C LYS A 28 8.24 13.35 2.45
N LYS A 29 7.83 14.62 2.39
CA LYS A 29 7.87 15.53 3.56
C LYS A 29 6.92 15.09 4.67
N MET A 30 5.71 14.62 4.33
CA MET A 30 4.78 14.07 5.32
C MET A 30 5.38 12.83 6.00
N ILE A 31 5.97 11.92 5.21
CA ILE A 31 6.67 10.73 5.73
C ILE A 31 7.89 11.13 6.57
N ALA A 32 8.62 12.18 6.20
CA ALA A 32 9.75 12.71 6.98
C ALA A 32 9.30 13.21 8.36
N GLY A 33 8.11 13.83 8.44
CA GLY A 33 7.52 14.25 9.71
C GLY A 33 7.35 13.12 10.72
N ILE A 34 7.10 11.90 10.22
CA ILE A 34 6.84 10.69 11.03
C ILE A 34 8.13 9.88 11.26
N THR A 35 8.85 9.58 10.19
CA THR A 35 10.02 8.69 10.20
C THR A 35 11.31 9.39 10.60
N LYS A 36 11.32 10.73 10.57
CA LYS A 36 12.51 11.59 10.78
C LYS A 36 13.64 11.36 9.78
N ILE A 37 13.35 10.71 8.65
CA ILE A 37 14.28 10.57 7.52
C ILE A 37 14.02 11.70 6.53
N ALA A 38 15.07 12.41 6.12
CA ALA A 38 14.94 13.52 5.18
C ALA A 38 14.39 13.05 3.81
N PRO A 39 13.57 13.85 3.10
CA PRO A 39 12.96 13.47 1.82
C PRO A 39 13.95 12.94 0.76
N GLU A 40 15.16 13.50 0.68
CA GLU A 40 16.23 13.10 -0.24
C GLU A 40 16.78 11.68 0.02
N ASN A 41 16.56 11.18 1.24
CA ASN A 41 16.93 9.84 1.67
C ASN A 41 15.73 8.87 1.60
N GLN A 42 14.64 9.27 0.95
CA GLN A 42 13.47 8.44 0.71
C GLN A 42 13.24 8.23 -0.78
N THR A 43 12.88 7.00 -1.14
CA THR A 43 12.34 6.65 -2.45
C THR A 43 10.97 6.01 -2.25
N LEU A 44 10.00 6.45 -3.05
CA LEU A 44 8.63 5.92 -3.03
C LEU A 44 8.38 5.07 -4.27
N PHE A 45 7.54 4.05 -4.11
CA PHE A 45 7.17 3.14 -5.19
C PHE A 45 5.65 2.99 -5.25
N LYS A 46 5.13 2.95 -6.48
CA LYS A 46 3.82 2.36 -6.75
C LYS A 46 4.05 1.00 -7.38
N ASP A 47 3.68 -0.06 -6.66
CA ASP A 47 4.04 -1.44 -7.00
C ASP A 47 5.57 -1.56 -7.13
N GLU A 48 6.11 -1.80 -8.33
CA GLU A 48 7.56 -1.83 -8.60
C GLU A 48 8.09 -0.54 -9.25
N GLN A 49 7.20 0.40 -9.58
CA GLN A 49 7.58 1.64 -10.28
C GLN A 49 8.05 2.71 -9.29
N CYS A 50 9.28 3.19 -9.46
CA CYS A 50 9.81 4.32 -8.72
C CYS A 50 9.06 5.63 -9.06
N MET A 51 8.73 6.41 -8.02
CA MET A 51 7.99 7.65 -8.15
C MET A 51 8.92 8.87 -8.27
N ASP A 52 8.58 9.79 -9.18
CA ASP A 52 9.29 11.04 -9.46
C ASP A 52 8.74 12.16 -8.58
N ASP A 53 9.63 12.89 -7.93
CA ASP A 53 9.32 13.99 -7.01
C ASP A 53 8.43 15.09 -7.62
N ASN A 54 8.50 15.29 -8.93
CA ASN A 54 7.76 16.34 -9.65
C ASN A 54 6.38 15.88 -10.14
N LYS A 55 6.06 14.59 -10.01
CA LYS A 55 4.76 14.04 -10.38
C LYS A 55 3.80 14.04 -9.20
N ASN A 56 2.52 14.03 -9.52
CA ASN A 56 1.45 13.97 -8.54
C ASN A 56 1.04 12.53 -8.29
N LEU A 57 0.33 12.28 -7.19
CA LEU A 57 -0.20 10.96 -6.86
C LEU A 57 -1.13 10.42 -7.97
N THR A 58 -1.92 11.28 -8.59
CA THR A 58 -2.82 10.90 -9.69
C THR A 58 -2.07 10.31 -10.89
N ASP A 59 -0.84 10.75 -11.16
CA ASP A 59 -0.01 10.24 -12.28
C ASP A 59 0.38 8.76 -12.08
N TYR A 60 0.30 8.27 -10.84
CA TYR A 60 0.53 6.88 -10.44
C TYR A 60 -0.77 6.11 -10.21
N GLY A 61 -1.91 6.66 -10.66
CA GLY A 61 -3.22 6.05 -10.48
C GLY A 61 -3.72 6.08 -9.03
N LEU A 62 -3.13 6.91 -8.16
CA LEU A 62 -3.58 7.13 -6.79
C LEU A 62 -4.60 8.28 -6.78
N ASN A 63 -5.87 7.94 -6.93
CA ASN A 63 -6.98 8.89 -6.96
C ASN A 63 -8.11 8.43 -6.03
N SER A 64 -9.13 9.26 -5.86
CA SER A 64 -10.27 8.97 -4.96
C SER A 64 -11.04 7.68 -5.30
N GLY A 65 -10.95 7.18 -6.54
CA GLY A 65 -11.56 5.93 -6.96
C GLY A 65 -10.78 4.69 -6.53
N THR A 66 -9.45 4.79 -6.45
CA THR A 66 -8.53 3.66 -6.18
C THR A 66 -7.98 3.65 -4.76
N ALA A 67 -7.93 4.81 -4.10
CA ALA A 67 -7.33 5.01 -2.78
C ALA A 67 -8.39 5.48 -1.76
N LYS A 68 -9.33 4.60 -1.40
CA LYS A 68 -10.47 4.92 -0.53
C LYS A 68 -10.12 4.71 0.95
N ALA A 69 -10.85 5.36 1.86
CA ALA A 69 -10.62 5.21 3.31
C ALA A 69 -10.67 3.75 3.79
N GLN A 70 -11.66 2.98 3.31
CA GLN A 70 -11.83 1.56 3.65
C GLN A 70 -10.89 0.62 2.89
N ALA A 71 -10.24 1.12 1.83
CA ALA A 71 -9.35 0.36 0.95
C ALA A 71 -8.22 1.29 0.47
N PRO A 72 -7.28 1.66 1.37
CA PRO A 72 -6.22 2.60 1.05
C PRO A 72 -5.23 1.98 0.07
N ALA A 73 -4.68 2.83 -0.80
CA ALA A 73 -3.71 2.39 -1.80
C ALA A 73 -2.32 2.21 -1.17
N THR A 74 -1.60 1.17 -1.59
CA THR A 74 -0.24 0.90 -1.07
C THR A 74 0.81 1.73 -1.80
N VAL A 75 1.71 2.33 -1.03
CA VAL A 75 2.93 3.01 -1.52
C VAL A 75 4.13 2.37 -0.83
N GLY A 76 5.07 1.84 -1.61
CA GLY A 76 6.33 1.32 -1.09
C GLY A 76 7.27 2.43 -0.68
N LEU A 77 8.03 2.23 0.39
CA LEU A 77 9.04 3.16 0.89
C LEU A 77 10.37 2.43 1.09
N ALA A 78 11.44 3.01 0.55
CA ALA A 78 12.81 2.59 0.79
C ALA A 78 13.67 3.77 1.24
N PHE A 79 14.61 3.52 2.15
CA PHE A 79 15.54 4.53 2.62
C PHE A 79 16.92 4.39 1.98
N ARG A 80 17.61 5.52 1.88
CA ARG A 80 19.03 5.55 1.59
C ARG A 80 19.82 5.13 2.82
N ASP A 81 20.69 4.16 2.64
CA ASP A 81 21.66 3.73 3.65
C ASP A 81 22.72 4.83 3.83
N PRO A 82 22.92 5.35 5.07
CA PRO A 82 23.92 6.36 5.36
C PRO A 82 25.37 5.92 5.10
N GLU A 83 25.68 4.63 5.23
CA GLU A 83 27.05 4.12 5.11
C GLU A 83 27.42 3.86 3.64
N SER A 84 26.56 3.14 2.92
CA SER A 84 26.81 2.82 1.51
C SER A 84 26.39 3.93 0.54
N GLY A 85 25.55 4.87 0.99
CA GLY A 85 24.97 5.92 0.16
C GLY A 85 23.97 5.41 -0.88
N LYS A 86 23.66 4.12 -0.90
CA LYS A 86 22.72 3.49 -1.85
C LYS A 86 21.33 3.37 -1.25
N PHE A 87 20.30 3.33 -2.09
CA PHE A 87 18.96 3.00 -1.63
C PHE A 87 18.86 1.49 -1.36
N GLU A 88 18.21 1.13 -0.25
CA GLU A 88 17.84 -0.26 -0.02
C GLU A 88 16.81 -0.72 -1.07
N PRO A 89 16.77 -2.02 -1.40
CA PRO A 89 15.74 -2.55 -2.27
C PRO A 89 14.34 -2.39 -1.64
N LEU A 90 13.31 -2.33 -2.48
CA LEU A 90 11.93 -2.36 -2.01
C LEU A 90 11.66 -3.69 -1.28
N ASP A 91 11.38 -3.59 0.01
CA ASP A 91 11.03 -4.73 0.86
C ASP A 91 9.76 -4.39 1.65
N ILE A 92 8.72 -5.18 1.47
CA ILE A 92 7.44 -5.07 2.17
C ILE A 92 7.11 -6.45 2.75
N THR A 93 7.14 -6.56 4.07
CA THR A 93 6.79 -7.82 4.73
C THR A 93 5.28 -8.09 4.57
N PRO A 94 4.87 -9.27 4.07
CA PRO A 94 3.45 -9.59 3.96
C PRO A 94 2.79 -9.62 5.34
N LEU A 95 1.50 -9.28 5.39
CA LEU A 95 0.71 -9.46 6.60
C LEU A 95 0.50 -10.95 6.86
N SER A 96 0.07 -11.29 8.08
CA SER A 96 -0.31 -12.65 8.42
C SER A 96 -1.49 -13.12 7.57
N SER A 97 -1.47 -14.39 7.18
CA SER A 97 -2.62 -15.04 6.56
C SER A 97 -3.73 -15.29 7.58
N PRO A 98 -5.01 -15.16 7.20
CA PRO A 98 -6.12 -15.53 8.07
C PRO A 98 -6.11 -17.04 8.38
N PRO A 99 -6.69 -17.46 9.52
CA PRO A 99 -6.86 -18.88 9.84
C PRO A 99 -7.86 -19.54 8.88
N GLU A 100 -7.92 -20.88 8.91
CA GLU A 100 -8.94 -21.62 8.18
C GLU A 100 -10.34 -21.22 8.65
N LEU A 101 -11.27 -21.09 7.70
CA LEU A 101 -12.66 -20.74 7.99
C LEU A 101 -13.32 -21.91 8.77
N PRO A 102 -13.93 -21.66 9.94
CA PRO A 102 -14.64 -22.70 10.67
C PRO A 102 -15.76 -23.34 9.84
N ASP A 103 -16.05 -24.63 10.04
CA ASP A 103 -17.06 -25.35 9.24
C ASP A 103 -18.45 -24.71 9.31
N VAL A 104 -18.82 -24.13 10.46
CA VAL A 104 -20.10 -23.41 10.64
C VAL A 104 -20.23 -22.13 9.80
N MET A 105 -19.10 -21.60 9.30
CA MET A 105 -19.06 -20.43 8.41
C MET A 105 -18.86 -20.82 6.94
N LYS A 106 -18.57 -22.10 6.64
CA LYS A 106 -18.50 -22.58 5.25
C LYS A 106 -19.93 -22.61 4.69
N PRO A 107 -20.15 -22.20 3.43
CA PRO A 107 -21.45 -22.38 2.78
C PRO A 107 -21.84 -23.87 2.85
N PRO A 108 -23.11 -24.21 3.10
CA PRO A 108 -23.54 -25.60 3.03
C PRO A 108 -23.21 -26.13 1.63
N GLU A 109 -22.49 -27.24 1.57
CA GLU A 109 -22.25 -27.95 0.31
C GLU A 109 -23.62 -28.19 -0.34
N SER A 110 -23.80 -27.66 -1.56
CA SER A 110 -25.01 -27.91 -2.33
C SER A 110 -25.03 -29.40 -2.62
N GLN A 111 -25.82 -30.15 -1.85
CA GLN A 111 -26.10 -31.54 -2.18
C GLN A 111 -26.63 -31.58 -3.61
N PRO A 112 -26.03 -32.36 -4.53
CA PRO A 112 -26.63 -32.57 -5.83
C PRO A 112 -28.01 -33.17 -5.56
N HIS A 113 -29.07 -32.47 -5.96
CA HIS A 113 -30.41 -33.04 -5.99
C HIS A 113 -30.32 -34.28 -6.89
N GLU A 114 -30.27 -35.45 -6.28
CA GLU A 114 -30.49 -36.70 -6.98
C GLU A 114 -31.91 -36.65 -7.50
N GLN A 115 -32.05 -36.28 -8.79
CA GLN A 115 -33.29 -36.40 -9.53
C GLN A 115 -33.63 -37.89 -9.56
N SER A 116 -34.43 -38.33 -8.58
CA SER A 116 -35.12 -39.60 -8.68
C SER A 116 -36.16 -39.45 -9.78
N VAL A 117 -35.80 -39.94 -10.97
CA VAL A 117 -36.73 -40.21 -12.06
C VAL A 117 -37.51 -41.45 -11.67
N ALA A 118 -38.81 -41.30 -11.40
CA ALA A 118 -39.84 -42.32 -11.57
C ALA A 118 -41.21 -41.66 -11.71
#